data_AF-A0A933TXG1-F1
#
_entry.id   AF-A0A933TXG1-F1
#
_cell.length_a   1.000
_cell.length_b   1.000
_cell.length_c   1.000
_cell.angle_alpha   90.00
_cell.angle_beta   90.00
_cell.angle_gamma   90.00
#
_symmetry.space_group_name_H-M   'P 1'
#
loop_
_entity.id
_entity.type
_entity.pdbx_description
1 polymer ?
#
loop_
_entity_poly.entity_id
_entity_poly.type
_entity_poly.pdbx_seq_one_letter_code
_entity_poly.pdbx_strand_id
1 'polypeptide(L)'
;MLNNFYPIPEKPAVKPAQLKAREQKDPYIDRGPDLQYSYNRDVLYALVRDPNCIFVFWELPSADQSRNWALKIINVTKREIAIRPVNFSVRNWYFAGIPADCAYCVELGLWERNEFSPVMQSNMVKTPRSVPSMEVDIDWPFTPEELEVYNNLVRRITSAPLTCSSPVK
;
A
#
# COMPACT_ATOMS: atom_id res chain seq x y z
N MET A 1 4.60 1.20 83.54
CA MET A 1 5.41 0.96 82.34
C MET A 1 5.16 2.13 81.39
N LEU A 2 6.17 2.96 81.15
CA LEU A 2 6.05 4.22 80.38
C LEU A 2 6.05 3.92 78.88
N ASN A 3 5.00 4.33 78.18
CA ASN A 3 4.89 4.30 76.71
C ASN A 3 5.78 5.40 76.11
N ASN A 4 6.96 5.03 75.61
CA ASN A 4 7.79 5.92 74.81
C ASN A 4 7.27 5.97 73.36
N PHE A 5 6.37 6.90 73.08
CA PHE A 5 6.10 7.34 71.71
C PHE A 5 7.26 8.25 71.27
N TYR A 6 8.07 7.78 70.32
CA TYR A 6 8.97 8.67 69.57
C TYR A 6 8.18 9.29 68.42
N PRO A 7 8.16 10.63 68.27
CA PRO A 7 7.53 11.27 67.12
C PRO A 7 8.30 10.90 65.84
N ILE A 8 7.57 10.54 64.79
CA ILE A 8 8.12 10.31 63.46
C ILE A 8 8.70 11.65 62.98
N PRO A 9 9.97 11.74 62.56
CA PRO A 9 10.52 12.98 62.04
C PRO A 9 9.76 13.35 60.75
N GLU A 10 9.10 14.50 60.75
CA GLU A 10 8.51 15.06 59.53
C GLU A 10 9.62 15.25 58.50
N LYS A 11 9.44 14.61 57.34
CA LYS A 11 10.36 14.69 56.21
C LYS A 11 10.59 16.17 55.88
N PRO A 12 11.84 16.66 55.83
CA PRO A 12 12.09 18.07 55.57
C PRO A 12 11.48 18.45 54.22
N ALA A 13 10.61 19.46 54.24
CA ALA A 13 10.01 20.01 53.04
C ALA A 13 11.12 20.49 52.10
N VAL A 14 11.28 19.79 50.97
CA VAL A 14 12.21 20.17 49.91
C VAL A 14 11.76 21.55 49.43
N LYS A 15 12.57 22.59 49.70
CA LYS A 15 12.36 23.93 49.12
C LYS A 15 12.25 23.79 47.60
N PRO A 16 11.37 24.54 46.91
CA PRO A 16 11.19 24.44 45.46
C PRO A 16 12.39 25.06 44.71
N ALA A 17 13.57 24.49 44.89
CA ALA A 17 14.76 24.77 44.11
C ALA A 17 14.68 23.91 42.86
N GLN A 18 13.99 24.45 41.84
CA GLN A 18 14.11 24.15 40.42
C GLN A 18 14.46 22.67 40.09
N LEU A 19 13.43 21.83 39.93
CA LEU A 19 13.57 20.69 39.03
C LEU A 19 13.90 21.28 37.64
N LYS A 20 15.18 21.33 37.29
CA LYS A 20 15.54 21.43 35.87
C LYS A 20 14.95 20.19 35.23
N ALA A 21 13.90 20.37 34.45
CA ALA A 21 13.32 19.31 33.64
C ALA A 21 14.50 18.68 32.88
N ARG A 22 14.81 17.42 33.21
CA ARG A 22 15.80 16.65 32.49
C ARG A 22 15.22 16.54 31.09
N GLU A 23 15.74 17.32 30.13
CA GLU A 23 15.35 17.23 28.73
C GLU A 23 15.51 15.76 28.33
N GLN A 24 14.38 15.05 28.26
CA GLN A 24 14.33 13.74 27.66
C GLN A 24 14.57 13.96 26.17
N LYS A 25 15.85 13.95 25.76
CA LYS A 25 16.18 13.83 24.35
C LYS A 25 15.68 12.48 23.89
N ASP A 26 14.72 12.49 22.97
CA ASP A 26 14.31 11.30 22.25
C ASP A 26 15.55 10.55 21.76
N PRO A 27 15.57 9.20 21.82
CA PRO A 27 16.72 8.45 21.36
C PRO A 27 17.03 8.84 19.91
N TYR A 28 18.28 9.21 19.65
CA TYR A 28 18.75 9.47 18.29
C TYR A 28 18.68 8.17 17.50
N ILE A 29 17.72 8.07 16.61
CA ILE A 29 17.59 6.99 15.64
C ILE A 29 18.16 7.52 14.32
N ASP A 30 19.30 7.00 13.89
CA ASP A 30 19.84 7.27 12.58
C ASP A 30 18.94 6.60 11.52
N ARG A 31 18.10 7.42 10.87
CA ARG A 31 17.22 6.97 9.78
C ARG A 31 17.94 6.95 8.43
N GLY A 32 19.23 7.26 8.40
CA GLY A 32 19.97 7.49 7.18
C GLY A 32 19.61 8.83 6.52
N PRO A 33 20.17 9.10 5.33
CA PRO A 33 19.85 10.27 4.55
C PRO A 33 18.41 10.24 4.03
N ASP A 34 17.84 11.42 3.78
CA ASP A 34 16.51 11.53 3.18
C ASP A 34 16.46 10.86 1.80
N LEU A 35 15.38 10.13 1.56
CA LEU A 35 15.14 9.51 0.26
C LEU A 35 14.92 10.60 -0.79
N GLN A 36 15.57 10.46 -1.94
CA GLN A 36 15.34 11.37 -3.07
C GLN A 36 13.88 11.27 -3.54
N TYR A 37 13.29 12.41 -3.89
CA TYR A 37 11.90 12.49 -4.37
C TYR A 37 11.71 11.87 -5.75
N SER A 38 12.77 11.80 -6.56
CA SER A 38 12.73 11.21 -7.90
C SER A 38 14.07 10.67 -8.33
N TYR A 39 14.03 9.66 -9.20
CA TYR A 39 15.24 9.07 -9.78
C TYR A 39 15.63 9.74 -11.11
N ASN A 40 14.75 10.57 -11.67
CA ASN A 40 14.96 11.34 -12.90
C ASN A 40 15.31 10.44 -14.09
N ARG A 41 14.63 9.29 -14.18
CA ARG A 41 14.78 8.31 -15.24
C ARG A 41 13.44 8.09 -15.93
N ASP A 42 13.51 7.74 -17.21
CA ASP A 42 12.33 7.31 -17.95
C ASP A 42 11.96 5.89 -17.53
N VAL A 43 10.94 5.76 -16.66
CA VAL A 43 10.51 4.47 -16.10
C VAL A 43 8.99 4.38 -16.02
N LEU A 44 8.45 3.19 -16.30
CA LEU A 44 7.07 2.79 -16.03
C LEU A 44 7.11 1.43 -15.34
N TYR A 45 6.63 1.37 -14.10
CA TYR A 45 6.54 0.13 -13.35
C TYR A 45 5.11 -0.16 -12.92
N ALA A 46 4.72 -1.42 -13.09
CA ALA A 46 3.49 -1.98 -12.54
C ALA A 46 3.85 -2.93 -11.40
N LEU A 47 3.14 -2.81 -10.28
CA LEU A 47 3.29 -3.64 -9.09
C LEU A 47 1.92 -4.16 -8.64
N VAL A 48 1.86 -5.42 -8.24
CA VAL A 48 0.65 -5.99 -7.65
C VAL A 48 0.55 -5.51 -6.21
N ARG A 49 -0.57 -4.87 -5.87
CA ARG A 49 -0.89 -4.51 -4.48
C ARG A 49 -1.68 -5.63 -3.81
N ASP A 50 -2.71 -6.12 -4.48
CA ASP A 50 -3.61 -7.18 -4.03
C ASP A 50 -4.22 -7.90 -5.26
N PRO A 51 -5.01 -8.99 -5.10
CA PRO A 51 -5.58 -9.72 -6.23
C PRO A 51 -6.38 -8.85 -7.20
N ASN A 52 -6.97 -7.75 -6.75
CA ASN A 52 -7.86 -6.89 -7.52
C ASN A 52 -7.34 -5.46 -7.67
N CYS A 53 -6.05 -5.23 -7.37
CA CYS A 53 -5.44 -3.92 -7.45
C CYS A 53 -3.99 -3.98 -7.95
N ILE A 54 -3.72 -3.20 -9.00
CA ILE A 54 -2.36 -2.93 -9.47
C ILE A 54 -2.03 -1.46 -9.21
N PHE A 55 -0.86 -1.25 -8.62
CA PHE A 55 -0.22 0.04 -8.50
C PHE A 55 0.67 0.27 -9.73
N VAL A 56 0.63 1.48 -10.27
CA VAL A 56 1.47 1.90 -11.38
C VAL A 56 2.20 3.16 -10.98
N PHE A 57 3.49 3.22 -11.30
CA PHE A 57 4.36 4.35 -11.08
C PHE A 57 5.08 4.72 -12.36
N TRP A 58 5.25 6.01 -12.62
CA TRP A 58 6.01 6.51 -13.75
C TRP A 58 6.84 7.74 -13.43
N GLU A 59 8.00 7.82 -14.07
CA GLU A 59 8.78 9.05 -14.23
C GLU A 59 9.14 9.21 -15.71
N LEU A 60 8.96 10.42 -16.22
CA LEU A 60 9.38 10.77 -17.57
C LEU A 60 9.74 12.28 -17.54
N PRO A 61 10.96 12.65 -17.11
CA PRO A 61 11.32 14.04 -16.83
C PRO A 61 11.22 14.95 -18.05
N SER A 62 11.50 14.41 -19.23
CA SER A 62 11.45 15.15 -20.51
C SER A 62 10.03 15.30 -21.07
N ALA A 63 9.02 14.75 -20.38
CA ALA A 63 7.65 14.76 -20.86
C ALA A 63 6.98 16.12 -20.69
N ASP A 64 6.24 16.53 -21.73
CA ASP A 64 5.35 17.67 -21.63
C ASP A 64 4.11 17.30 -20.80
N GLN A 65 4.04 17.85 -19.59
CA GLN A 65 2.96 17.60 -18.64
C GLN A 65 1.63 18.24 -19.07
N SER A 66 1.65 19.18 -20.01
CA SER A 66 0.45 19.87 -20.50
C SER A 66 -0.39 19.01 -21.47
N ARG A 67 0.17 17.90 -21.95
CA ARG A 67 -0.51 16.98 -22.87
C ARG A 67 -1.50 16.08 -22.13
N ASN A 68 -2.42 15.50 -22.90
CA ASN A 68 -3.40 14.55 -22.39
C ASN A 68 -2.76 13.17 -22.22
N TRP A 69 -2.25 12.89 -21.03
CA TRP A 69 -1.70 11.58 -20.69
C TRP A 69 -2.78 10.59 -20.26
N ALA A 70 -2.61 9.34 -20.66
CA ALA A 70 -3.47 8.24 -20.28
C ALA A 70 -2.65 6.97 -20.02
N LEU A 71 -3.18 6.12 -19.15
CA LEU A 71 -2.71 4.77 -18.95
C LEU A 71 -3.66 3.79 -19.65
N LYS A 72 -3.09 2.87 -20.42
CA LYS A 72 -3.79 1.74 -21.02
C LYS A 72 -3.37 0.48 -20.28
N ILE A 73 -4.29 -0.12 -19.54
CA ILE A 73 -4.09 -1.42 -18.90
C ILE A 73 -4.60 -2.52 -19.84
N ILE A 74 -3.78 -3.55 -20.04
CA ILE A 74 -4.05 -4.70 -20.89
C ILE A 74 -4.06 -5.93 -20.00
N ASN A 75 -5.21 -6.60 -19.91
CA ASN A 75 -5.31 -7.93 -19.34
C ASN A 75 -4.91 -8.95 -20.41
N VAL A 76 -3.73 -9.54 -20.28
CA VAL A 76 -3.18 -10.50 -21.25
C VAL A 76 -3.94 -11.82 -21.20
N THR A 77 -4.39 -12.24 -20.02
CA THR A 77 -5.12 -13.50 -19.81
C THR A 77 -6.50 -13.46 -20.45
N LYS A 78 -7.25 -12.36 -20.29
CA LYS A 78 -8.62 -12.20 -20.78
C LYS A 78 -8.72 -11.43 -22.10
N ARG A 79 -7.63 -10.84 -22.58
CA ARG A 79 -7.57 -9.95 -23.76
C ARG A 79 -8.49 -8.73 -23.64
N GLU A 80 -8.63 -8.21 -22.43
CA GLU A 80 -9.41 -7.00 -22.14
C GLU A 80 -8.48 -5.79 -22.07
N ILE A 81 -8.96 -4.65 -22.55
CA ILE A 81 -8.20 -3.39 -22.54
C ILE A 81 -9.06 -2.31 -21.89
N ALA A 82 -8.46 -1.53 -21.01
CA ALA A 82 -9.08 -0.34 -20.47
C ALA A 82 -8.10 0.84 -20.53
N ILE A 83 -8.61 2.01 -20.92
CA ILE A 83 -7.83 3.25 -20.97
C ILE A 83 -8.37 4.18 -19.89
N ARG A 84 -7.47 4.82 -19.15
CA ARG A 84 -7.79 5.78 -18.09
C ARG A 84 -6.97 7.06 -18.29
N PRO A 85 -7.62 8.22 -18.47
CA PRO A 85 -6.90 9.49 -18.42
C PRO A 85 -6.35 9.69 -17.00
N VAL A 86 -5.13 10.20 -16.91
CA VAL A 86 -4.46 10.42 -15.61
C VAL A 86 -3.87 11.82 -15.55
N ASN A 87 -3.80 12.37 -14.33
CA ASN A 87 -2.97 13.54 -14.10
C ASN A 87 -1.50 13.10 -14.08
N PHE A 88 -0.75 13.46 -15.12
CA PHE A 88 0.64 13.07 -15.29
C PHE A 88 1.54 13.50 -14.12
N SER A 89 1.22 14.63 -13.47
CA SER A 89 2.02 15.21 -12.37
C SER A 89 2.02 14.36 -11.10
N VAL A 90 1.04 13.48 -10.92
CA VAL A 90 0.90 12.63 -9.72
C VAL A 90 1.90 11.45 -9.73
N ARG A 91 2.42 11.08 -10.91
CA ARG A 91 3.44 10.03 -11.10
C ARG A 91 3.04 8.61 -10.66
N ASN A 92 1.80 8.43 -10.20
CA ASN A 92 1.29 7.12 -9.83
C ASN A 92 -0.21 6.99 -10.02
N TRP A 93 -0.69 5.74 -10.06
CA TRP A 93 -2.10 5.41 -10.18
C TRP A 93 -2.41 4.03 -9.61
N TYR A 94 -3.66 3.82 -9.21
CA TYR A 94 -4.17 2.51 -8.78
C TYR A 94 -5.29 2.05 -9.71
N PHE A 95 -5.11 0.89 -10.33
CA PHE A 95 -6.18 0.18 -11.02
C PHE A 95 -6.91 -0.72 -10.03
N ALA A 96 -7.94 -0.18 -9.39
CA ALA A 96 -8.82 -0.90 -8.47
C ALA A 96 -9.92 -1.68 -9.22
N GLY A 97 -10.35 -2.80 -8.65
CA GLY A 97 -11.49 -3.59 -9.14
C GLY A 97 -11.19 -4.38 -10.41
N ILE A 98 -9.91 -4.65 -10.68
CA ILE A 98 -9.52 -5.49 -11.81
C ILE A 98 -9.72 -6.98 -11.49
N PRO A 99 -9.95 -7.85 -12.49
CA PRO A 99 -10.03 -9.28 -12.26
C PRO A 99 -8.77 -9.89 -11.63
N ALA A 100 -8.96 -10.74 -10.62
CA ALA A 100 -7.87 -11.51 -10.00
C ALA A 100 -7.37 -12.64 -10.91
N ASP A 101 -6.23 -13.23 -10.52
CA ASP A 101 -5.55 -14.33 -11.24
C ASP A 101 -5.29 -14.05 -12.74
N CYS A 102 -5.02 -12.79 -13.08
CA CYS A 102 -4.75 -12.37 -14.44
C CYS A 102 -3.34 -11.77 -14.57
N ALA A 103 -2.77 -11.90 -15.76
CA ALA A 103 -1.55 -11.22 -16.14
C ALA A 103 -1.88 -9.87 -16.79
N TYR A 104 -1.15 -8.83 -16.41
CA TYR A 104 -1.38 -7.46 -16.85
C TYR A 104 -0.09 -6.81 -17.35
N CYS A 105 -0.25 -5.96 -18.36
CA CYS A 105 0.77 -5.03 -18.84
C CYS A 105 0.12 -3.63 -18.92
N VAL A 106 0.88 -2.59 -18.59
CA VAL A 106 0.39 -1.21 -18.62
C VAL A 106 1.24 -0.40 -19.59
N GLU A 107 0.57 0.39 -20.41
CA GLU A 107 1.21 1.35 -21.30
C GLU A 107 0.85 2.76 -20.87
N LEU A 108 1.87 3.63 -20.81
CA LEU A 108 1.71 5.06 -20.65
C LEU A 108 1.82 5.70 -22.02
N GLY A 109 0.86 6.57 -22.34
CA GLY A 109 0.78 7.16 -23.65
C GLY A 109 -0.08 8.41 -23.67
N LEU A 110 -0.22 8.94 -24.88
CA LEU A 110 -0.93 10.17 -25.16
C LEU A 110 -2.30 9.84 -25.73
N TRP A 111 -3.31 10.56 -25.28
CA TRP A 111 -4.67 10.45 -25.78
C TRP A 111 -5.02 11.69 -26.60
N GLU A 112 -4.90 11.58 -27.91
CA GLU A 112 -5.12 12.68 -28.86
C GLU A 112 -5.97 12.19 -30.03
N ARG A 113 -6.88 13.03 -30.53
CA ARG A 113 -7.72 12.72 -31.71
C ARG A 113 -8.47 11.38 -31.60
N ASN A 114 -8.86 11.00 -30.39
CA ASN A 114 -9.56 9.74 -30.08
C ASN A 114 -8.72 8.48 -30.36
N GLU A 115 -7.39 8.63 -30.37
CA GLU A 115 -6.42 7.57 -30.55
C GLU A 115 -5.42 7.57 -29.38
N PHE A 116 -4.99 6.37 -28.97
CA PHE A 116 -3.97 6.19 -27.95
C PHE A 116 -2.62 5.94 -28.61
N SER A 117 -1.67 6.85 -28.41
CA SER A 117 -0.28 6.68 -28.85
C SER A 117 0.59 6.22 -27.67
N PRO A 118 1.06 4.95 -27.64
CA PRO A 118 1.91 4.47 -26.55
C PRO A 118 3.29 5.15 -26.59
N VAL A 119 3.80 5.52 -25.43
CA VAL A 119 5.14 6.11 -25.25
C VAL A 119 6.05 5.14 -24.51
N MET A 120 5.55 4.47 -23.47
CA MET A 120 6.31 3.53 -22.65
C MET A 120 5.42 2.36 -22.19
N GLN A 121 6.03 1.21 -21.98
CA GLN A 121 5.36 -0.01 -21.53
C GLN A 121 6.00 -0.52 -20.23
N SER A 122 5.19 -1.04 -19.32
CA SER A 122 5.62 -1.58 -18.04
C SER A 122 6.14 -3.00 -18.15
N ASN A 123 6.73 -3.50 -17.06
CA ASN A 123 6.84 -4.94 -16.84
C ASN A 123 5.45 -5.61 -16.82
N MET A 124 5.42 -6.90 -17.16
CA MET A 124 4.23 -7.72 -16.98
C MET A 124 4.12 -8.18 -15.52
N VAL A 125 2.92 -8.12 -14.95
CA VAL A 125 2.63 -8.55 -13.59
C VAL A 125 1.51 -9.57 -13.56
N LYS A 126 1.58 -10.56 -12.67
CA LYS A 126 0.50 -11.54 -12.46
C LYS A 126 -0.12 -11.32 -11.09
N THR A 127 -1.40 -10.96 -11.05
CA THR A 127 -2.14 -10.87 -9.78
C THR A 127 -2.37 -12.28 -9.23
N PRO A 128 -2.30 -12.48 -7.91
CA PRO A 128 -2.70 -13.73 -7.28
C PRO A 128 -4.20 -13.98 -7.42
N ARG A 129 -4.64 -15.18 -7.05
CA ARG A 129 -6.06 -15.48 -6.83
C ARG A 129 -6.59 -14.69 -5.64
N SER A 130 -7.86 -14.30 -5.70
CA SER A 130 -8.56 -13.70 -4.55
C SER A 130 -8.95 -14.74 -3.51
N VAL A 131 -9.09 -16.00 -3.91
CA VAL A 131 -9.49 -17.10 -3.01
C VAL A 131 -8.28 -17.91 -2.54
N PRO A 132 -8.35 -18.48 -1.32
CA PRO A 132 -7.40 -19.48 -0.86
C PRO A 132 -7.33 -20.70 -1.79
N SER A 133 -6.31 -21.54 -1.60
CA SER A 133 -6.22 -22.79 -2.35
C SER A 133 -7.36 -23.73 -2.00
N MET A 134 -7.99 -24.32 -3.02
CA MET A 134 -8.98 -25.38 -2.83
C MET A 134 -8.35 -26.74 -2.51
N GLU A 135 -7.03 -26.84 -2.63
CA GLU A 135 -6.28 -28.04 -2.25
C GLU A 135 -6.10 -28.07 -0.74
N VAL A 136 -6.72 -29.05 -0.09
CA VAL A 136 -6.50 -29.37 1.31
C VAL A 136 -5.39 -30.41 1.36
N ASP A 137 -4.33 -30.10 2.10
CA ASP A 137 -3.25 -31.05 2.33
C ASP A 137 -3.78 -32.21 3.19
N ILE A 138 -3.64 -33.45 2.70
CA ILE A 138 -4.11 -34.65 3.40
C ILE A 138 -3.25 -34.93 4.64
N ASP A 139 -1.99 -34.50 4.62
CA ASP A 139 -1.07 -34.64 5.75
C ASP A 139 -1.37 -33.58 6.84
N TRP A 140 -2.07 -32.50 6.47
CA TRP A 140 -2.48 -31.41 7.38
C TRP A 140 -3.99 -31.13 7.29
N PRO A 141 -4.85 -32.06 7.73
CA PRO A 141 -6.28 -31.88 7.66
C PRO A 141 -6.73 -30.76 8.61
N PHE A 142 -7.59 -29.89 8.12
CA PHE A 142 -8.27 -28.90 8.98
C PHE A 142 -9.10 -29.61 10.04
N THR A 143 -9.05 -29.08 11.26
CA THR A 143 -10.07 -29.36 12.26
C THR A 143 -11.44 -28.82 11.80
N PRO A 144 -12.57 -29.34 12.33
CA PRO A 144 -13.90 -28.85 11.94
C PRO A 144 -14.08 -27.34 12.14
N GLU A 145 -13.50 -26.78 13.20
CA GLU A 145 -13.56 -25.35 13.52
C GLU A 145 -12.77 -24.52 12.49
N GLU A 146 -11.57 -24.96 12.11
CA GLU A 146 -10.77 -24.30 11.08
C GLU A 146 -11.44 -24.35 9.70
N LEU A 147 -12.12 -25.46 9.39
CA LEU A 147 -12.87 -25.60 8.15
C LEU A 147 -14.07 -24.63 8.10
N GLU A 148 -14.73 -24.40 9.24
CA GLU A 148 -15.80 -23.40 9.34
C GLU A 148 -15.26 -21.98 9.13
N VAL A 149 -14.12 -21.64 9.77
CA VAL A 149 -13.43 -20.36 9.55
C VAL A 149 -13.04 -20.18 8.09
N TYR A 150 -12.44 -21.21 7.47
CA TYR A 150 -12.05 -21.22 6.06
C TYR A 150 -13.26 -20.92 5.14
N ASN A 151 -14.37 -21.63 5.34
CA ASN A 151 -15.57 -21.43 4.53
C ASN A 151 -16.17 -20.02 4.70
N ASN A 152 -16.13 -19.47 5.91
CA ASN A 152 -16.59 -18.11 6.17
C ASN A 152 -15.70 -17.06 5.48
N LEU A 153 -14.38 -17.28 5.42
CA LEU A 153 -13.44 -16.43 4.68
C LEU A 153 -13.73 -16.47 3.17
N VAL A 154 -13.90 -17.66 2.59
CA VAL A 154 -14.22 -17.83 1.16
C VAL A 154 -15.52 -17.12 0.79
N ARG A 155 -16.57 -17.26 1.62
CA ARG A 155 -17.85 -16.57 1.41
C ARG A 155 -17.70 -15.06 1.41
N ARG A 156 -16.98 -14.51 2.41
CA ARG A 156 -16.75 -13.06 2.52
C ARG A 156 -16.04 -12.50 1.30
N ILE A 157 -14.96 -13.14 0.86
CA ILE A 157 -14.18 -12.71 -0.31
C ILE A 157 -15.03 -12.77 -1.59
N THR A 158 -15.89 -13.79 -1.73
CA THR A 158 -16.76 -13.93 -2.91
C THR A 158 -17.94 -12.95 -2.88
N SER A 159 -18.41 -12.56 -1.70
CA SER A 159 -19.59 -11.68 -1.52
C SER A 159 -19.28 -10.18 -1.47
N ALA A 160 -18.03 -9.78 -1.23
CA ALA A 160 -17.67 -8.37 -1.07
C ALA A 160 -17.56 -7.66 -2.43
N PRO A 161 -18.16 -6.46 -2.60
CA PRO A 161 -17.97 -5.66 -3.81
C PRO A 161 -16.50 -5.23 -3.93
N LEU A 162 -15.97 -5.31 -5.16
CA LEU A 162 -14.60 -4.99 -5.51
C LEU A 162 -14.33 -3.47 -5.47
N THR A 163 -14.34 -2.87 -4.29
CA THR A 163 -14.00 -1.45 -4.13
C THR A 163 -12.72 -1.30 -3.31
N CYS A 164 -11.59 -1.10 -3.99
CA CYS A 164 -10.45 -0.44 -3.35
C CYS A 164 -10.69 1.06 -3.45
N SER A 165 -11.20 1.68 -2.37
CA SER A 165 -11.23 3.14 -2.29
C SER A 165 -9.78 3.65 -2.26
N SER A 166 -9.39 4.44 -3.25
CA SER A 166 -8.16 5.22 -3.15
C SER A 166 -8.32 6.23 -2.01
N PRO A 167 -7.38 6.36 -1.07
CA PRO A 167 -7.42 7.46 -0.12
C PRO A 167 -7.08 8.74 -0.89
N VAL A 168 -8.11 9.50 -1.25
CA VAL A 168 -7.94 10.90 -1.63
C VAL A 168 -7.52 11.65 -0.37
N LYS A 169 -6.29 12.16 -0.36
CA LYS A 169 -5.86 13.28 0.48
C LYS A 169 -5.16 14.29 -0.41
#